data_AF-A0A960MBP6-F1
#
_entry.id   AF-A0A960MBP6-F1
#
_cell.length_a   1.000
_cell.length_b   1.000
_cell.length_c   1.000
_cell.angle_alpha   90.00
_cell.angle_beta   90.00
_cell.angle_gamma   90.00
#
_symmetry.space_group_name_H-M   'P 1'
#
loop_
_entity.id
_entity.type
_entity.pdbx_description
1 polymer ?
#
loop_
_entity_poly.entity_id
_entity_poly.type
_entity_poly.pdbx_seq_one_letter_code
_entity_poly.pdbx_strand_id
1 'polypeptide(L)'
;MLQQAVENEIEEFIKQFCDVKDEQGRRVVTRNGYLPERDIQTGIGPLKIKKPRVKGETFTSAILPKYMRRTPSLDALIPALYLALVQKMLR
;
A
#
# COMPACT_ATOMS: atom_id res chain seq x y z
N MET A 1 4.55 -5.09 -11.18
CA MET A 1 4.55 -3.60 -11.21
C MET A 1 4.21 -2.99 -9.86
N LEU A 2 3.05 -3.29 -9.24
CA LEU A 2 2.68 -2.69 -7.93
C LEU A 2 3.69 -2.97 -6.81
N GLN A 3 4.14 -4.23 -6.66
CA GLN A 3 5.16 -4.61 -5.68
C GLN A 3 6.44 -3.76 -5.84
N GLN A 4 6.95 -3.65 -7.08
CA GLN A 4 8.14 -2.85 -7.38
C GLN A 4 7.95 -1.37 -7.02
N ALA A 5 6.78 -0.81 -7.31
CA ALA A 5 6.48 0.58 -6.99
C ALA A 5 6.51 0.83 -5.48
N VAL A 6 5.96 -0.08 -4.68
CA VAL A 6 6.01 -0.03 -3.22
C VAL A 6 7.45 -0.20 -2.68
N GLU A 7 8.25 -1.04 -3.32
CA GLU A 7 9.67 -1.20 -2.95
C GLU A 7 10.47 0.08 -3.22
N ASN A 8 10.29 0.68 -4.40
CA ASN A 8 10.94 1.93 -4.76
C ASN A 8 10.54 3.08 -3.81
N GLU A 9 9.26 3.20 -3.46
CA GLU A 9 8.76 4.22 -2.52
C GLU A 9 9.45 4.11 -1.15
N ILE A 10 9.68 2.89 -0.66
CA ILE A 10 10.37 2.64 0.61
C ILE A 10 11.87 2.91 0.50
N GLU A 11 12.49 2.57 -0.62
CA GLU A 11 13.90 2.88 -0.85
C GLU A 11 14.15 4.39 -0.88
N GLU A 12 13.27 5.15 -1.54
CA GLU A 12 13.31 6.61 -1.54
C GLU A 12 13.13 7.17 -0.13
N PHE A 13 12.16 6.65 0.63
CA PHE A 13 11.96 7.05 2.02
C PHE A 13 13.20 6.79 2.87
N ILE A 14 13.80 5.59 2.81
CA ILE A 14 15.01 5.27 3.59
C ILE A 14 16.19 6.15 3.17
N LYS A 15 16.31 6.47 1.87
CA LYS A 15 17.38 7.34 1.36
C LYS A 15 17.33 8.74 1.98
N GLN A 16 16.14 9.27 2.27
CA GLN A 16 15.98 10.58 2.91
C GLN A 16 16.56 10.62 4.33
N PHE A 17 16.69 9.47 5.00
CA PHE A 17 17.22 9.36 6.36
C PHE A 17 18.64 8.73 6.41
N CYS A 18 19.34 8.66 5.27
CA CYS A 18 20.67 8.04 5.19
C CYS A 18 21.71 8.66 6.13
N ASP A 19 21.59 9.97 6.41
CA ASP A 19 22.53 10.73 7.23
C ASP A 19 22.18 10.68 8.72
N VAL A 20 20.98 10.22 9.08
CA VAL A 20 20.54 10.07 10.47
C VAL A 20 21.12 8.78 11.05
N LYS A 21 22.17 8.95 11.86
CA LYS A 21 22.89 7.86 12.51
C LYS A 21 22.79 8.00 14.03
N ASP A 22 22.77 6.85 14.69
CA ASP A 22 22.81 6.74 16.14
C ASP A 22 24.24 7.00 16.67
N GLU A 23 24.42 7.06 17.99
CA GLU A 23 25.71 7.27 18.67
C GLU A 23 26.79 6.25 18.25
N GLN A 24 26.36 5.06 17.83
CA GLN A 24 27.23 3.99 17.32
C GLN A 24 27.50 4.07 15.80
N GLY A 25 27.08 5.14 15.13
CA GLY A 25 27.27 5.36 13.69
C GLY A 25 26.36 4.50 12.79
N ARG A 26 25.37 3.80 13.36
CA ARG A 26 24.41 2.96 12.62
C ARG A 26 23.23 3.80 12.14
N ARG A 27 22.70 3.52 10.95
CA ARG A 27 21.49 4.18 10.44
C ARG A 27 20.31 3.92 11.37
N VAL A 28 19.60 4.98 11.76
CA VAL A 28 18.41 4.89 12.60
C VAL A 28 17.25 4.30 11.81
N VAL A 29 17.07 4.77 10.56
CA VAL A 29 16.00 4.32 9.67
C VAL A 29 16.50 3.21 8.76
N THR A 30 15.87 2.04 8.84
CA THR A 30 16.30 0.85 8.09
C THR A 30 15.11 0.03 7.60
N ARG A 31 15.32 -0.71 6.51
CA ARG A 31 14.39 -1.76 6.08
C ARG A 31 14.51 -2.95 7.03
N ASN A 32 13.42 -3.33 7.68
CA ASN A 32 13.37 -4.42 8.65
C ASN A 32 12.38 -5.50 8.21
N GLY A 33 12.74 -6.21 7.14
CA GLY A 33 11.94 -7.30 6.59
C GLY A 33 10.62 -6.81 5.97
N TYR A 34 9.56 -7.57 6.19
CA TYR A 34 8.27 -7.39 5.53
C TYR A 34 7.11 -7.59 6.51
N LEU A 35 5.99 -6.93 6.24
CA LEU A 35 4.71 -7.27 6.83
C LEU A 35 4.17 -8.60 6.25
N PRO A 36 3.20 -9.24 6.93
CA PRO A 36 2.49 -10.38 6.37
C PRO A 36 1.95 -10.05 4.98
N GLU A 37 2.04 -11.03 4.09
CA GLU A 37 1.46 -10.92 2.76
C GLU A 37 -0.06 -10.77 2.88
N ARG A 38 -0.63 -9.96 1.99
CA ARG A 38 -2.08 -9.81 1.88
C ARG A 38 -2.51 -9.74 0.43
N ASP A 39 -3.74 -10.18 0.21
CA ASP A 39 -4.37 -10.10 -1.10
C ASP A 39 -5.13 -8.79 -1.25
N ILE A 40 -4.95 -8.13 -2.39
CA ILE A 40 -5.71 -6.96 -2.83
C ILE A 40 -6.60 -7.40 -3.97
N GLN A 41 -7.92 -7.27 -3.81
CA GLN A 41 -8.85 -7.56 -4.90
C GLN A 41 -8.71 -6.48 -5.98
N THR A 42 -8.43 -6.91 -7.20
CA THR A 42 -8.34 -6.06 -8.39
C THR A 42 -9.34 -6.55 -9.44
N GLY A 43 -9.58 -5.77 -10.49
CA GLY A 43 -10.52 -6.16 -11.56
C GLY A 43 -10.16 -7.46 -12.30
N ILE A 44 -8.89 -7.89 -12.22
CA ILE A 44 -8.40 -9.13 -12.84
C ILE A 44 -8.28 -10.30 -11.84
N GLY A 45 -8.64 -10.08 -10.57
CA GLY A 45 -8.52 -11.07 -9.50
C GLY A 45 -7.69 -10.60 -8.29
N PRO A 46 -7.43 -11.49 -7.32
CA PRO A 46 -6.62 -11.17 -6.15
C PRO A 46 -5.14 -11.02 -6.52
N LEU A 47 -4.54 -9.90 -6.13
CA LEU A 47 -3.12 -9.62 -6.26
C LEU A 47 -2.43 -9.74 -4.90
N LYS A 48 -1.48 -10.67 -4.78
CA LYS A 48 -0.68 -10.88 -3.59
C LYS A 48 0.39 -9.81 -3.46
N ILE A 49 0.44 -9.11 -2.33
CA ILE A 49 1.41 -8.04 -2.09
C ILE A 49 2.04 -8.20 -0.71
N LYS A 50 3.35 -7.98 -0.66
CA LYS A 50 4.14 -8.03 0.57
C LYS A 50 4.81 -6.68 0.80
N LYS A 51 4.24 -5.89 1.72
CA LYS A 51 4.77 -4.55 2.03
C LYS A 51 6.07 -4.66 2.86
N PRO A 52 7.19 -4.08 2.41
CA PRO A 52 8.39 -3.98 3.24
C PRO A 52 8.13 -3.15 4.50
N ARG A 53 8.79 -3.50 5.60
CA ARG A 53 8.67 -2.81 6.88
C ARG A 53 9.85 -1.86 7.07
N VAL A 54 9.57 -0.66 7.55
CA VAL A 54 10.58 0.31 7.98
C VAL A 54 10.67 0.28 9.51
N LYS A 55 11.89 0.33 10.04
CA LYS A 55 12.21 0.49 11.46
C LYS A 55 12.86 1.86 11.66
N GLY A 56 12.59 2.48 12.81
CA GLY A 56 13.20 3.76 13.21
C GLY A 56 12.34 4.97 12.93
N GLU A 57 11.43 4.89 11.96
CA GLU A 57 10.49 5.97 11.63
C GLU A 57 9.12 5.44 11.17
N THR A 58 8.10 6.29 11.28
CA THR A 58 6.75 5.95 10.82
C THR A 58 6.62 6.16 9.31
N PHE A 59 6.45 5.06 8.57
CA PHE A 59 6.26 5.11 7.11
C PHE A 59 4.83 4.76 6.70
N THR A 60 4.16 5.72 6.05
CA THR A 60 2.86 5.50 5.40
C THR A 60 3.07 5.54 3.89
N SER A 61 2.61 4.49 3.22
CA SER A 61 2.73 4.36 1.77
C SER A 61 1.57 5.10 1.11
N ALA A 62 1.88 5.95 0.12
CA ALA A 62 0.88 6.63 -0.70
C ALA A 62 0.30 5.67 -1.75
N ILE A 63 1.12 4.79 -2.29
CA ILE A 63 0.71 3.79 -3.28
C ILE A 63 -0.17 2.70 -2.64
N LEU A 64 0.20 2.25 -1.45
CA LEU A 64 -0.46 1.14 -0.75
C LEU A 64 -0.85 1.53 0.69
N PRO A 65 -2.02 2.17 0.87
CA PRO A 65 -2.54 2.52 2.18
C PRO A 65 -2.66 1.31 3.12
N LYS A 66 -2.49 1.56 4.42
CA LYS A 66 -2.37 0.53 5.47
C LYS A 66 -3.54 -0.46 5.49
N TYR A 67 -4.75 -0.05 5.13
CA TYR A 67 -5.95 -0.89 5.20
C TYR A 67 -6.60 -1.18 3.84
N MET A 68 -5.94 -0.84 2.73
CA MET A 68 -6.46 -1.12 1.39
C MET A 68 -6.58 -2.64 1.17
N ARG A 69 -7.80 -3.09 0.84
CA ARG A 69 -8.14 -4.50 0.53
C ARG A 69 -8.65 -4.69 -0.90
N ARG A 70 -9.14 -3.61 -1.54
CA ARG A 70 -9.66 -3.58 -2.90
C ARG A 70 -9.09 -2.38 -3.63
N THR A 71 -9.08 -2.42 -4.96
CA THR A 71 -8.73 -1.24 -5.75
C THR A 71 -9.83 -0.18 -5.68
N PRO A 72 -9.50 1.13 -5.74
CA PRO A 72 -10.51 2.19 -5.69
C PRO A 72 -11.59 2.05 -6.77
N SER A 73 -11.23 1.52 -7.94
CA SER A 73 -12.16 1.24 -9.03
C SER A 73 -13.25 0.22 -8.65
N LEU A 74 -12.91 -0.81 -7.86
CA LEU A 74 -13.88 -1.80 -7.40
C LEU A 74 -14.77 -1.24 -6.28
N ASP A 75 -14.18 -0.48 -5.35
CA ASP A 75 -14.93 0.15 -4.27
C ASP A 75 -15.95 1.16 -4.80
N ALA A 76 -15.62 1.90 -5.87
CA ALA A 76 -16.54 2.82 -6.54
C ALA A 76 -17.63 2.10 -7.36
N LEU A 77 -17.32 0.90 -7.88
CA LEU A 77 -18.25 0.14 -8.73
C LEU A 77 -19.46 -0.38 -7.96
N ILE A 78 -19.29 -0.86 -6.72
CA ILE A 78 -20.38 -1.47 -5.94
C ILE A 78 -21.54 -0.48 -5.72
N PRO A 79 -21.32 0.76 -5.20
CA PRO A 79 -22.38 1.75 -5.06
C PRO A 79 -22.99 2.18 -6.40
N ALA A 80 -22.17 2.31 -7.45
CA ALA A 80 -22.66 2.71 -8.78
C ALA A 80 -23.64 1.66 -9.35
N LEU A 81 -23.30 0.37 -9.22
CA LEU A 81 -24.19 -0.73 -9.62
C LEU A 81 -25.47 -0.74 -8.80
N TYR A 82 -25.37 -0.51 -7.48
CA TYR A 82 -26.54 -0.42 -6.62
C TYR A 82 -27.51 0.68 -7.08
N LEU A 83 -26.99 1.88 -7.34
CA LEU A 83 -27.80 3.02 -7.80
C LEU A 83 -28.47 2.73 -9.16
N ALA A 84 -27.73 2.16 -10.10
CA ALA A 84 -28.26 1.82 -11.42
C ALA A 84 -29.40 0.78 -11.35
N LEU A 85 -29.29 -0.21 -10.46
CA LEU A 85 -30.33 -1.23 -10.26
C LEU A 85 -31.62 -0.63 -9.67
N VAL A 86 -31.50 0.28 -8.71
CA VAL A 86 -32.65 0.98 -8.12
C VAL A 86 -33.36 1.86 -9.17
N GLN A 87 -32.60 2.60 -9.98
CA GLN A 87 -33.16 3.43 -11.05
C GLN A 87 -33.91 2.60 -12.11
N LYS A 88 -33.47 1.37 -12.35
CA LYS A 88 -34.13 0.45 -13.29
C LYS A 88 -35.42 -0.14 -12.73
N MET A 89 -35.57 -0.28 -11.41
CA MET A 89 -36.81 -0.73 -10.77
C MET A 89 -37.88 0.36 -10.66
N LEU A 90 -37.47 1.63 -10.69
CA LEU A 90 -38.38 2.79 -10.62
C LEU A 90 -38.91 3.24 -11.99
N ARG A 91 -38.53 2.55 -13.07
CA ARG A 91 -39.02 2.75 -14.44
C ARG A 91 -39.87 1.56 -14.87
#